data_AF-A0A2C6A9V5-F1
#
_entry.id   AF-A0A2C6A9V5-F1
#
_cell.length_a   1.000
_cell.length_b   1.000
_cell.length_c   1.000
_cell.angle_alpha   90.00
_cell.angle_beta   90.00
_cell.angle_gamma   90.00
#
_symmetry.space_group_name_H-M   'P 1'
#
loop_
_entity.id
_entity.type
_entity.pdbx_description
1 polymer ?
#
loop_
_entity_poly.entity_id
_entity_poly.type
_entity_poly.pdbx_seq_one_letter_code
_entity_poly.pdbx_strand_id
1 'polypeptide(L)'
;MFKEAGCDLYCFHYEAAFSSAAESPEQSAEGTTSPRELIRYIHRTGMLAGIAIRPDTSVDVLWDILEADDPLDKPDMVLVMTVMPGFGGQKFMASELPKVQQLRKRYPDLSIEVDGGLGPATIDQAADAGANVIVAGSAVFGAKDPAEAIAALRKSVDQRNGRL
;
A
#
# COMPACT_ATOMS: atom_id res chain seq x y z
N MET A 1 6.55 -10.60 17.72
CA MET A 1 5.10 -10.83 17.50
C MET A 1 4.73 -11.00 16.02
N PHE A 2 4.69 -9.95 15.17
CA PHE A 2 4.21 -10.12 13.76
C PHE A 2 5.07 -11.07 12.92
N LYS A 3 6.40 -10.94 12.97
CA LYS A 3 7.31 -11.88 12.29
C LYS A 3 7.11 -13.33 12.73
N GLU A 4 6.95 -13.55 14.03
CA GLU A 4 6.74 -14.89 14.60
C GLU A 4 5.37 -15.48 14.19
N ALA A 5 4.41 -14.62 13.83
CA ALA A 5 3.14 -15.02 13.24
C ALA A 5 3.22 -15.33 11.73
N GLY A 6 4.42 -15.31 11.13
CA GLY A 6 4.65 -15.62 9.71
C GLY A 6 4.45 -14.43 8.78
N CYS A 7 4.45 -13.20 9.29
CA CYS A 7 4.34 -12.01 8.46
C CYS A 7 5.68 -11.67 7.80
N ASP A 8 5.66 -11.51 6.46
CA ASP A 8 6.84 -11.11 5.68
C ASP A 8 6.95 -9.59 5.50
N LEU A 9 5.81 -8.88 5.46
CA LEU A 9 5.73 -7.44 5.21
C LEU A 9 4.83 -6.75 6.24
N TYR A 10 5.35 -5.70 6.88
CA TYR A 10 4.56 -4.85 7.77
C TYR A 10 4.24 -3.52 7.08
N CYS A 11 2.96 -3.28 6.78
CA CYS A 11 2.50 -2.04 6.17
C CYS A 11 1.84 -1.13 7.23
N PHE A 12 2.22 0.14 7.27
CA PHE A 12 1.63 1.12 8.18
C PHE A 12 1.19 2.38 7.43
N HIS A 13 0.19 3.06 7.97
CA HIS A 13 -0.24 4.36 7.46
C HIS A 13 0.77 5.45 7.80
N TYR A 14 1.19 6.22 6.79
CA TYR A 14 2.02 7.41 6.96
C TYR A 14 1.44 8.33 8.03
N GLU A 15 0.11 8.50 8.05
CA GLU A 15 -0.60 9.36 8.99
C GLU A 15 -0.51 8.85 10.43
N ALA A 16 -0.40 7.53 10.63
CA ALA A 16 -0.31 6.91 11.95
C ALA A 16 1.08 7.10 12.58
N ALA A 17 2.14 7.25 11.77
CA ALA A 17 3.51 7.44 12.28
C ALA A 17 3.65 8.73 13.10
N PHE A 18 2.94 9.79 12.72
CA PHE A 18 3.00 11.07 13.44
C PHE A 18 1.96 11.19 14.56
N SER A 19 0.94 10.34 14.58
CA SER A 19 -0.10 10.40 15.60
C SER A 19 0.33 9.63 16.85
N SER A 20 0.29 10.28 18.01
CA SER A 20 0.40 9.61 19.31
C SER A 20 -0.85 8.79 19.69
N ALA A 21 -1.77 8.56 18.74
CA ALA A 21 -3.13 8.09 18.97
C ALA A 21 -3.32 6.60 18.66
N ALA A 22 -2.29 5.78 18.84
CA ALA A 22 -2.55 4.37 19.16
C ALA A 22 -3.33 4.38 20.49
N GLU A 23 -4.55 3.86 20.52
CA GLU A 23 -5.49 4.07 21.63
C GLU A 23 -5.01 3.57 23.01
N SER A 24 -3.83 2.93 23.13
CA SER A 24 -2.93 2.92 24.31
C SER A 24 -1.64 2.12 24.04
N PRO A 25 -0.45 2.72 23.92
CA PRO A 25 0.81 2.01 24.12
C PRO A 25 1.22 2.25 25.58
N GLU A 26 1.41 1.24 26.42
CA GLU A 26 1.78 1.45 27.85
C GLU A 26 3.11 2.20 28.08
N GLN A 27 3.74 2.68 27.01
CA GLN A 27 4.83 3.65 27.04
C GLN A 27 4.52 4.73 26.01
N SER A 28 4.06 5.88 26.51
CA SER A 28 4.09 7.13 25.74
C SER A 28 5.53 7.42 25.35
N ALA A 29 5.92 7.12 24.11
CA ALA A 29 7.14 7.70 23.57
C ALA A 29 6.86 9.20 23.35
N GLU A 30 7.60 10.07 24.02
CA GLU A 30 7.46 11.54 23.98
C GLU A 30 7.80 12.16 22.60
N GLY A 31 7.82 11.37 21.53
CA GLY A 31 8.20 11.79 20.19
C GLY A 31 7.20 11.34 19.13
N THR A 32 7.02 12.18 18.09
CA THR A 32 6.42 11.77 16.82
C THR A 32 7.28 10.68 16.20
N THR A 33 6.70 9.54 15.82
CA THR A 33 7.49 8.46 15.18
C THR A 33 7.79 8.88 13.75
N SER A 34 9.08 8.97 13.40
CA SER A 34 9.48 9.23 12.02
C SER A 34 9.15 8.00 11.15
N PRO A 35 8.45 8.14 10.00
CA PRO A 35 8.21 7.02 9.09
C PRO A 35 9.50 6.30 8.69
N ARG A 36 10.59 7.05 8.46
CA ARG A 36 11.90 6.49 8.10
C ARG A 36 12.49 5.64 9.22
N GLU A 37 12.39 6.09 10.46
CA GLU A 37 12.86 5.32 11.62
C GLU A 37 12.04 4.05 11.82
N LEU A 38 10.72 4.11 11.58
CA LEU A 38 9.84 2.94 11.63
C LEU A 38 10.16 1.94 10.51
N ILE A 39 10.37 2.40 9.27
CA ILE A 39 10.82 1.57 8.15
C ILE A 39 12.14 0.87 8.50
N ARG A 40 13.12 1.62 8.99
CA ARG A 40 14.42 1.07 9.42
C ARG A 40 14.27 0.04 10.52
N TYR A 41 13.39 0.29 11.50
CA TYR A 41 13.10 -0.65 12.55
C TYR A 41 12.51 -1.95 12.00
N ILE A 42 11.53 -1.89 11.09
CA ILE A 42 10.91 -3.05 10.45
C ILE A 42 11.98 -3.88 9.72
N HIS A 43 12.83 -3.26 8.90
CA HIS A 43 13.92 -3.96 8.22
C HIS A 43 14.90 -4.64 9.16
N ARG A 44 15.23 -4.02 10.30
CA ARG A 44 16.11 -4.63 11.32
C ARG A 44 15.51 -5.88 11.96
N THR A 45 14.18 -6.02 11.93
CA THR A 45 13.54 -7.28 12.33
C THR A 45 13.62 -8.35 11.24
N GLY A 46 14.08 -8.02 10.03
CA GLY A 46 14.14 -8.91 8.87
C GLY A 46 12.79 -9.10 8.18
N MET A 47 11.91 -8.11 8.28
CA MET A 47 10.66 -8.00 7.53
C MET A 47 10.77 -6.91 6.46
N LEU A 48 9.93 -6.96 5.44
CA LEU A 48 9.74 -5.89 4.46
C LEU A 48 8.86 -4.78 5.06
N ALA A 49 9.07 -3.54 4.63
CA ALA A 49 8.32 -2.38 5.07
C ALA A 49 7.38 -1.85 3.99
N GLY A 50 6.09 -1.74 4.31
CA GLY A 50 5.10 -1.05 3.50
C GLY A 50 4.72 0.30 4.11
N ILE A 51 4.47 1.30 3.28
CA ILE A 51 3.89 2.57 3.71
C ILE A 51 2.61 2.89 2.94
N ALA A 52 1.55 3.23 3.66
CA ALA A 52 0.25 3.54 3.10
C ALA A 52 -0.07 5.03 3.20
N ILE A 53 -0.76 5.56 2.19
CA ILE A 53 -1.35 6.90 2.23
C ILE A 53 -2.86 6.81 1.99
N ARG A 54 -3.63 7.59 2.76
CA ARG A 54 -5.08 7.68 2.57
C ARG A 54 -5.44 8.73 1.50
N PRO A 55 -6.71 8.80 1.03
CA PRO A 55 -7.08 9.69 -0.08
C PRO A 55 -6.79 11.18 0.13
N ASP A 56 -6.89 11.69 1.36
CA ASP A 56 -6.61 13.11 1.64
C ASP A 56 -5.12 13.43 1.86
N THR A 57 -4.25 12.42 1.89
CA THR A 57 -2.80 12.60 1.99
C THR A 57 -2.20 12.69 0.59
N SER A 58 -1.50 13.79 0.33
CA SER A 58 -0.77 13.96 -0.93
C SER A 58 0.33 12.92 -1.06
N VAL A 59 0.55 12.40 -2.27
CA VAL A 59 1.70 11.54 -2.56
C VAL A 59 3.04 12.25 -2.33
N ASP A 60 3.04 13.59 -2.30
CA ASP A 60 4.26 14.38 -2.11
C ASP A 60 4.98 14.14 -0.80
N VAL A 61 4.26 13.68 0.22
CA VAL A 61 4.85 13.35 1.53
C VAL A 61 5.82 12.16 1.46
N LEU A 62 5.80 11.40 0.36
CA LEU A 62 6.62 10.20 0.19
C LEU A 62 7.97 10.49 -0.49
N TRP A 63 8.16 11.67 -1.10
CA TRP A 63 9.38 11.94 -1.89
C TRP A 63 10.64 11.89 -1.03
N ASP A 64 10.68 12.62 0.09
CA ASP A 64 11.82 12.62 1.00
C ASP A 64 12.12 11.24 1.62
N ILE A 65 11.12 10.35 1.66
CA ILE A 65 11.26 8.98 2.17
C ILE A 65 11.83 8.08 1.08
N LEU A 66 11.26 8.11 -0.11
CA LEU A 66 11.65 7.27 -1.25
C LEU A 66 13.02 7.66 -1.82
N GLU A 67 13.43 8.91 -1.65
CA GLU A 67 14.73 9.45 -2.08
C GLU A 67 15.83 9.25 -1.02
N ALA A 68 15.55 8.59 0.10
CA ALA A 68 16.55 8.35 1.13
C ALA A 68 17.75 7.55 0.60
N ASP A 69 18.95 7.98 0.99
CA ASP A 69 20.22 7.37 0.56
C ASP A 69 20.36 5.93 1.03
N ASP A 70 19.98 5.67 2.29
CA ASP A 70 20.05 4.33 2.89
C ASP A 70 18.82 3.50 2.46
N PRO A 71 19.01 2.34 1.80
CA PRO A 71 17.92 1.41 1.50
C PRO A 71 17.09 1.01 2.72
N LEU A 72 17.69 0.98 3.90
CA LEU A 72 16.97 0.64 5.13
C LEU A 72 15.95 1.70 5.54
N ASP A 73 15.99 2.90 4.98
CA ASP A 73 15.00 3.97 5.23
C ASP A 73 13.88 4.02 4.18
N LYS A 74 13.96 3.23 3.12
CA LYS A 74 13.01 3.24 2.00
C LYS A 74 12.01 2.09 2.10
N PRO A 75 10.70 2.31 1.90
CA PRO A 75 9.74 1.23 1.90
C PRO A 75 9.96 0.30 0.70
N ASP A 76 9.67 -0.99 0.87
CA ASP A 76 9.63 -1.98 -0.21
C ASP A 76 8.34 -1.88 -1.03
N MET A 77 7.28 -1.34 -0.41
CA MET A 77 5.96 -1.20 -1.01
C MET A 77 5.27 0.11 -0.60
N VAL A 78 4.60 0.76 -1.55
CA VAL A 78 3.71 1.89 -1.28
C VAL A 78 2.27 1.48 -1.54
N LEU A 79 1.40 1.62 -0.54
CA LEU A 79 -0.04 1.41 -0.64
C LEU A 79 -0.76 2.75 -0.85
N VAL A 80 -1.50 2.87 -1.96
CA VAL A 80 -2.41 3.98 -2.21
C VAL A 80 -3.84 3.51 -1.95
N MET A 81 -4.45 4.03 -0.89
CA MET A 81 -5.85 3.73 -0.60
C MET A 81 -6.76 4.39 -1.64
N THR A 82 -7.66 3.62 -2.24
CA THR A 82 -8.69 4.08 -3.19
C THR A 82 -10.07 4.18 -2.56
N VAL A 83 -10.14 4.15 -1.23
CA VAL A 83 -11.30 4.44 -0.37
C VAL A 83 -10.79 5.04 0.94
N MET A 84 -11.67 5.66 1.74
CA MET A 84 -11.26 6.08 3.09
C MET A 84 -11.05 4.85 3.98
N PRO A 85 -9.98 4.79 4.79
CA PRO A 85 -9.76 3.67 5.71
C PRO A 85 -10.89 3.58 6.75
N GLY A 86 -11.16 2.37 7.23
CA GLY A 86 -12.07 2.11 8.35
C GLY A 86 -13.27 1.19 8.03
N PHE A 87 -13.79 1.20 6.80
CA PHE A 87 -14.94 0.37 6.42
C PHE A 87 -14.77 -0.31 5.05
N GLY A 88 -15.13 -1.60 4.97
CA GLY A 88 -15.19 -2.33 3.70
C GLY A 88 -16.43 -1.98 2.86
N GLY A 89 -16.37 -2.28 1.55
CA GLY A 89 -17.52 -2.13 0.64
C GLY A 89 -17.72 -0.72 0.07
N GLN A 90 -16.80 0.20 0.34
CA GLN A 90 -16.80 1.53 -0.25
C GLN A 90 -16.49 1.48 -1.76
N LYS A 91 -16.93 2.51 -2.48
CA LYS A 91 -16.73 2.62 -3.93
C LYS A 91 -15.31 3.10 -4.23
N PHE A 92 -14.68 2.43 -5.18
CA PHE A 92 -13.38 2.80 -5.74
C PHE A 92 -13.32 4.27 -6.17
N MET A 93 -12.30 4.98 -5.70
CA MET A 93 -12.01 6.38 -6.02
C MET A 93 -10.95 6.47 -7.11
N ALA A 94 -11.39 6.55 -8.37
CA ALA A 94 -10.48 6.74 -9.50
C ALA A 94 -9.66 8.05 -9.42
N SER A 95 -10.10 9.02 -8.62
CA SER A 95 -9.37 10.26 -8.31
C SER A 95 -8.01 10.03 -7.64
N GLU A 96 -7.78 8.84 -7.07
CA GLU A 96 -6.51 8.50 -6.40
C GLU A 96 -5.46 7.92 -7.35
N LEU A 97 -5.87 7.46 -8.54
CA LEU A 97 -4.97 6.88 -9.54
C LEU A 97 -3.85 7.82 -10.04
N PRO A 98 -4.02 9.16 -10.10
CA PRO A 98 -2.91 10.07 -10.37
C PRO A 98 -1.75 9.93 -9.38
N LYS A 99 -1.98 9.49 -8.13
CA LYS A 99 -0.89 9.21 -7.16
C LYS A 99 -0.10 7.98 -7.59
N VAL A 100 -0.78 6.93 -8.01
CA VAL A 100 -0.20 5.69 -8.55
C VAL A 100 0.65 5.97 -9.79
N GLN A 101 0.13 6.77 -10.73
CA GLN A 101 0.85 7.17 -11.94
C GLN A 101 2.13 7.94 -11.63
N GLN A 102 2.08 8.86 -10.66
CA GLN A 102 3.25 9.61 -10.22
C GLN A 102 4.31 8.70 -9.59
N LEU A 103 3.90 7.75 -8.75
CA LEU A 103 4.81 6.76 -8.16
C LEU A 103 5.45 5.89 -9.25
N ARG A 104 4.66 5.28 -10.14
CA ARG A 104 5.17 4.39 -11.19
C ARG A 104 6.12 5.11 -12.15
N LYS A 105 5.81 6.36 -12.52
CA LYS A 105 6.67 7.16 -13.39
C LYS A 105 8.06 7.41 -12.79
N ARG A 106 8.14 7.63 -11.48
CA ARG A 106 9.38 7.95 -10.77
C ARG A 106 10.14 6.69 -10.32
N TYR A 107 9.40 5.64 -10.00
CA TYR A 107 9.92 4.39 -9.44
C TYR A 107 9.36 3.18 -10.23
N PRO A 108 9.94 2.88 -11.41
CA PRO A 108 9.45 1.83 -12.30
C PRO A 108 9.43 0.43 -11.71
N ASP A 109 10.27 0.15 -10.71
CA ASP A 109 10.40 -1.16 -10.08
C ASP A 109 9.70 -1.27 -8.71
N LEU A 110 9.12 -0.17 -8.21
CA LEU A 110 8.48 -0.15 -6.90
C LEU A 110 7.22 -1.02 -6.88
N SER A 111 7.01 -1.75 -5.78
CA SER A 111 5.73 -2.38 -5.51
C SER A 111 4.72 -1.32 -5.10
N ILE A 112 3.73 -1.08 -5.97
CA ILE A 112 2.66 -0.13 -5.74
C ILE A 112 1.38 -0.93 -5.57
N GLU A 113 0.86 -0.88 -4.35
CA GLU A 113 -0.40 -1.51 -3.96
C GLU A 113 -1.56 -0.51 -4.06
N VAL A 114 -2.73 -1.00 -4.46
CA VAL A 114 -3.99 -0.29 -4.28
C VAL A 114 -4.98 -1.14 -3.51
N ASP A 115 -5.64 -0.50 -2.54
CA ASP A 115 -6.68 -1.11 -1.70
C ASP A 115 -7.92 -0.22 -1.63
N GLY A 116 -9.09 -0.82 -1.91
CA GLY A 116 -10.39 -0.15 -1.83
C GLY A 116 -11.23 -0.26 -3.09
N GLY A 117 -12.17 -1.22 -3.10
CA GLY A 117 -13.15 -1.32 -4.20
C GLY A 117 -12.59 -1.93 -5.49
N LEU A 118 -11.54 -2.74 -5.41
CA LEU A 118 -10.95 -3.42 -6.55
C LEU A 118 -11.77 -4.66 -6.95
N GLY A 119 -11.98 -4.81 -8.26
CA GLY A 119 -12.68 -5.92 -8.88
C GLY A 119 -12.61 -5.83 -10.41
N PRO A 120 -13.34 -6.68 -11.15
CA PRO A 120 -13.24 -6.74 -12.61
C PRO A 120 -13.51 -5.41 -13.35
N ALA A 121 -14.32 -4.52 -12.77
CA ALA A 121 -14.63 -3.22 -13.35
C ALA A 121 -13.58 -2.12 -13.11
N THR A 122 -12.70 -2.31 -12.12
CA THR A 122 -11.76 -1.28 -11.63
C THR A 122 -10.30 -1.67 -11.77
N ILE A 123 -10.02 -2.98 -11.85
CA ILE A 123 -8.67 -3.55 -11.94
C ILE A 123 -7.87 -2.99 -13.11
N ASP A 124 -8.51 -2.86 -14.28
CA ASP A 124 -7.89 -2.36 -15.49
C ASP A 124 -7.36 -0.93 -15.29
N GLN A 125 -8.14 -0.06 -14.66
CA GLN A 125 -7.76 1.33 -14.40
C GLN A 125 -6.59 1.41 -13.41
N ALA A 126 -6.59 0.58 -12.36
CA ALA A 126 -5.50 0.52 -11.40
C ALA A 126 -4.20 0.01 -12.02
N ALA A 127 -4.28 -1.06 -12.82
CA ALA A 127 -3.13 -1.61 -13.52
C ALA A 127 -2.61 -0.64 -14.59
N ASP A 128 -3.48 0.03 -15.36
CA ASP A 128 -3.10 1.07 -16.33
C ASP A 128 -2.44 2.28 -15.65
N ALA A 129 -2.81 2.60 -14.41
CA ALA A 129 -2.15 3.62 -13.61
C ALA A 129 -0.75 3.21 -13.12
N GLY A 130 -0.43 1.91 -13.15
CA GLY A 130 0.87 1.36 -12.76
C GLY A 130 0.87 0.57 -11.46
N ALA A 131 -0.28 0.24 -10.87
CA ALA A 131 -0.33 -0.64 -9.70
C ALA A 131 0.00 -2.10 -10.09
N ASN A 132 0.80 -2.76 -9.27
CA ASN A 132 1.21 -4.17 -9.46
C ASN A 132 0.89 -5.08 -8.29
N VAL A 133 0.42 -4.53 -7.16
CA VAL A 133 -0.13 -5.27 -6.03
C VAL A 133 -1.58 -4.82 -5.84
N ILE A 134 -2.50 -5.77 -5.68
CA ILE A 134 -3.95 -5.50 -5.71
C ILE A 134 -4.62 -6.17 -4.52
N VAL A 135 -5.30 -5.38 -3.69
CA VAL A 135 -6.14 -5.88 -2.61
C VAL A 135 -7.59 -5.89 -3.06
N ALA A 136 -8.17 -7.09 -3.17
CA ALA A 136 -9.55 -7.29 -3.59
C ALA A 136 -10.30 -8.18 -2.58
N GLY A 137 -11.03 -7.56 -1.65
CA GLY A 137 -11.84 -8.27 -0.66
C GLY A 137 -13.18 -8.76 -1.23
N SER A 138 -14.14 -7.85 -1.35
CA SER A 138 -15.52 -8.17 -1.74
C SER A 138 -15.64 -8.83 -3.12
N ALA A 139 -14.77 -8.47 -4.07
CA ALA A 139 -14.76 -9.09 -5.39
C ALA A 139 -14.33 -10.57 -5.38
N VAL A 140 -13.46 -10.96 -4.43
CA VAL A 140 -12.98 -12.35 -4.29
C VAL A 140 -13.90 -13.15 -3.38
N PHE A 141 -14.19 -12.64 -2.17
CA PHE A 141 -15.02 -13.35 -1.19
C PHE A 141 -16.51 -13.39 -1.57
N GLY A 142 -16.98 -12.48 -2.42
CA GLY A 142 -18.34 -12.48 -2.96
C GLY A 142 -18.49 -13.31 -4.25
N ALA A 143 -17.41 -13.84 -4.81
CA ALA A 143 -17.45 -14.61 -6.05
C ALA A 143 -17.97 -16.04 -5.79
N LYS A 144 -18.59 -16.63 -6.82
CA LYS A 144 -18.96 -18.06 -6.81
C LYS A 144 -17.71 -18.95 -6.74
N ASP A 145 -16.66 -18.54 -7.44
CA ASP A 145 -15.35 -19.20 -7.44
C ASP A 145 -14.27 -18.14 -7.16
N PRO A 146 -13.74 -18.09 -5.92
CA PRO A 146 -12.65 -17.17 -5.56
C PRO A 146 -11.37 -17.38 -6.37
N ALA A 147 -11.05 -18.61 -6.77
CA ALA A 147 -9.84 -18.90 -7.53
C ALA A 147 -9.93 -18.32 -8.95
N GLU A 148 -11.10 -18.46 -9.59
CA GLU A 148 -11.38 -17.84 -10.89
C GLU A 148 -11.30 -16.30 -10.80
N ALA A 149 -11.88 -15.71 -9.77
CA ALA A 149 -11.84 -14.26 -9.55
C ALA A 149 -10.39 -13.76 -9.40
N ILE A 150 -9.57 -14.42 -8.57
CA ILE A 150 -8.15 -14.08 -8.41
C ILE A 150 -7.40 -14.21 -9.73
N ALA A 151 -7.62 -15.28 -10.49
CA ALA A 151 -6.95 -15.51 -11.77
C ALA A 151 -7.31 -14.41 -12.80
N ALA A 152 -8.57 -13.98 -12.84
CA ALA A 152 -9.01 -12.91 -13.73
C ALA A 152 -8.36 -11.56 -13.38
N LEU A 153 -8.30 -11.21 -12.10
CA LEU A 153 -7.66 -9.97 -11.63
C LEU A 153 -6.15 -9.98 -11.94
N ARG A 154 -5.46 -11.08 -11.60
CA ARG A 154 -4.02 -11.22 -11.87
C ARG A 154 -3.71 -11.12 -13.36
N LYS A 155 -4.50 -11.78 -14.21
CA LYS A 155 -4.34 -11.70 -15.67
C LYS A 155 -4.43 -10.27 -16.19
N SER A 156 -5.35 -9.46 -15.67
CA SER A 156 -5.46 -8.05 -16.08
C SER A 156 -4.21 -7.25 -15.73
N VAL A 157 -3.66 -7.47 -14.53
CA VAL A 157 -2.44 -6.80 -14.05
C VAL A 157 -1.21 -7.22 -14.87
N ASP A 158 -1.01 -8.53 -15.07
CA ASP A 158 0.16 -9.07 -15.80
C ASP A 158 0.22 -8.58 -17.25
N GLN A 159 -0.94 -8.47 -17.91
CA GLN A 159 -1.04 -7.97 -19.30
C GLN A 159 -0.58 -6.52 -19.47
N ARG A 160 -0.64 -5.73 -18.40
CA ARG A 160 -0.29 -4.29 -18.40
C ARG A 160 1.11 -4.06 -17.86
N ASN A 161 1.52 -4.83 -16.85
CA ASN A 161 2.88 -4.75 -16.29
C ASN A 161 3.94 -5.32 -17.24
N GLY A 162 3.61 -6.29 -18.09
CA GLY A 162 4.51 -6.78 -19.14
C GLY A 162 4.75 -5.80 -20.32
N ARG A 163 4.23 -4.57 -20.24
CA ARG A 163 4.40 -3.50 -21.24
C ARG A 163 5.28 -2.34 -20.75
N LEU A 164 5.93 -2.49 -19.59
CA LEU A 164 6.87 -1.53 -19.01
C LEU A 164 8.32 -2.01 -19.18
#